data_AF-A0A8S3JMH7-F1
#
_entry.id   AF-A0A8S3JMH7-F1
#
_cell.length_a   1.000
_cell.length_b   1.000
_cell.length_c   1.000
_cell.angle_alpha   90.00
_cell.angle_beta   90.00
_cell.angle_gamma   90.00
#
_symmetry.space_group_name_H-M   'P 1'
#
loop_
_entity.id
_entity.type
_entity.pdbx_description
1 polymer ?
#
loop_
_entity_poly.entity_id
_entity_poly.type
_entity_poly.pdbx_seq_one_letter_code
_entity_poly.pdbx_strand_id
1 'polypeptide(L)'
;MKKSLSSIKYYFAVDQTYVFKKLCLILFPFRPRNWSLGYSADEPVPPRIDSNAPDYYIPLMSAITYVLVAGLVLGMKNKFTPEQLGMHATSALVWNIIEISILCLTFYILNIRSKLRTLDLIAFCGYKYVGMIVALLSYFITDSLFVYRCALLYVSIALSYFLVCK
;
A
#
# COMPACT_ATOMS: atom_id res chain seq x y z
N MET A 1 6.08 -22.04 -16.81
CA MET A 1 6.44 -20.60 -16.93
C MET A 1 5.30 -19.69 -17.41
N LYS A 2 4.43 -20.09 -18.36
CA LYS A 2 3.32 -19.24 -18.88
C LYS A 2 2.21 -18.87 -17.87
N LYS A 3 1.87 -19.74 -16.91
CA LYS A 3 0.84 -19.46 -15.86
C LYS A 3 1.21 -18.32 -14.89
N SER A 4 2.52 -18.14 -14.60
CA SER A 4 3.00 -17.11 -13.67
C SER A 4 2.86 -15.68 -14.26
N LEU A 5 3.24 -15.51 -15.53
CA LEU A 5 3.12 -14.24 -16.25
C LEU A 5 1.67 -13.75 -16.36
N SER A 6 0.72 -14.66 -16.63
CA SER A 6 -0.71 -14.30 -16.66
C SER A 6 -1.23 -13.85 -15.30
N SER A 7 -0.71 -14.43 -14.21
CA SER A 7 -1.09 -14.06 -12.85
C SER A 7 -0.55 -12.69 -12.47
N ILE A 8 0.66 -12.32 -12.90
CA ILE A 8 1.20 -10.97 -12.67
C ILE A 8 0.41 -9.93 -13.46
N LYS A 9 0.13 -10.21 -14.75
CA LYS A 9 -0.67 -9.30 -15.60
C LYS A 9 -2.03 -8.93 -15.00
N TYR A 10 -2.66 -9.87 -14.28
CA TYR A 10 -3.91 -9.63 -13.56
C TYR A 10 -3.80 -8.48 -12.54
N TYR A 11 -2.76 -8.46 -11.71
CA TYR A 11 -2.57 -7.43 -10.68
C TYR A 11 -2.19 -6.04 -11.21
N PHE A 12 -1.77 -5.96 -12.47
CA PHE A 12 -1.43 -4.71 -13.17
C PHE A 12 -2.52 -4.28 -14.15
N ALA A 13 -3.64 -4.99 -14.25
CA ALA A 13 -4.79 -4.61 -15.06
C ALA A 13 -5.60 -3.50 -14.37
N VAL A 14 -5.04 -2.28 -14.36
CA VAL A 14 -5.59 -1.10 -13.68
C VAL A 14 -5.78 0.08 -14.65
N ASP A 15 -6.86 0.84 -14.45
CA ASP A 15 -7.15 2.09 -15.17
C ASP A 15 -7.00 3.31 -14.22
N GLN A 16 -6.85 4.53 -14.76
CA GLN A 16 -6.74 5.75 -13.96
C GLN A 16 -7.93 5.96 -13.00
N THR A 17 -9.15 5.69 -13.49
CA THR A 17 -10.37 5.77 -12.69
C THR A 17 -10.35 4.80 -11.50
N TYR A 18 -9.79 3.60 -11.70
CA TYR A 18 -9.61 2.62 -10.63
C TYR A 18 -8.63 3.14 -9.57
N VAL A 19 -7.48 3.66 -10.01
CA VAL A 19 -6.43 4.17 -9.11
C VAL A 19 -7.00 5.29 -8.22
N PHE A 20 -7.67 6.27 -8.82
CA PHE A 20 -8.26 7.37 -8.06
C PHE A 20 -9.29 6.88 -7.03
N LYS A 21 -10.23 6.03 -7.45
CA LYS A 21 -11.22 5.43 -6.54
C LYS A 21 -10.57 4.68 -5.40
N LYS A 22 -9.50 3.92 -5.67
CA LYS A 22 -8.82 3.12 -4.67
C LYS A 22 -7.96 3.94 -3.72
N LEU A 23 -7.32 5.02 -4.19
CA LEU A 23 -6.64 5.97 -3.31
C LEU A 23 -7.62 6.65 -2.35
N CYS A 24 -8.77 7.11 -2.85
CA CYS A 24 -9.83 7.63 -1.99
C CYS A 24 -10.32 6.58 -0.98
N LEU A 25 -10.44 5.33 -1.39
CA LEU A 25 -10.85 4.23 -0.50
C LEU A 25 -9.82 3.96 0.60
N ILE A 26 -8.53 3.98 0.28
CA ILE A 26 -7.44 3.75 1.26
C ILE A 26 -7.36 4.92 2.27
N LEU A 27 -7.53 6.15 1.80
CA LEU A 27 -7.43 7.35 2.65
C LEU A 27 -8.71 7.60 3.47
N PHE A 28 -9.88 7.26 2.92
CA PHE A 28 -11.18 7.48 3.56
C PHE A 28 -12.03 6.19 3.56
N PRO A 29 -11.61 5.15 4.31
CA PRO A 29 -12.25 3.84 4.26
C PRO A 29 -13.54 3.77 5.10
N PHE A 30 -13.85 4.81 5.89
CA PHE A 30 -14.97 4.84 6.84
C PHE A 30 -16.37 4.85 6.19
N ARG A 31 -16.46 4.90 4.86
CA ARG A 31 -17.75 4.89 4.16
C ARG A 31 -18.31 3.46 4.15
N PRO A 32 -19.53 3.21 4.68
CA PRO A 32 -20.11 1.88 4.68
C PRO A 32 -20.28 1.38 3.24
N ARG A 33 -19.70 0.22 2.94
CA ARG A 33 -19.70 -0.40 1.61
C ARG A 33 -19.61 -1.93 1.74
N ASN A 34 -20.05 -2.62 0.70
CA ASN A 34 -19.81 -4.06 0.54
C ASN A 34 -18.34 -4.29 0.17
N TRP A 35 -17.61 -4.93 1.08
CA TRP A 35 -16.20 -5.28 0.91
C TRP A 35 -15.97 -6.67 0.28
N SER A 36 -17.06 -7.38 0.00
CA SER A 36 -17.02 -8.67 -0.70
C SER A 36 -16.38 -8.53 -2.07
N LEU A 37 -15.48 -9.45 -2.40
CA LEU A 37 -14.93 -9.59 -3.74
C LEU A 37 -16.04 -10.02 -4.71
N GLY A 38 -16.13 -9.34 -5.85
CA GLY A 38 -16.96 -9.77 -6.96
C GLY A 38 -16.39 -11.07 -7.57
N TYR A 39 -17.21 -12.10 -7.63
CA TYR A 39 -16.89 -13.33 -8.36
C TYR A 39 -17.70 -13.35 -9.66
N SER A 40 -17.07 -13.69 -10.78
CA SER A 40 -17.75 -13.96 -12.05
C SER A 40 -17.32 -15.34 -12.50
N ALA A 41 -18.26 -16.30 -12.54
CA ALA A 41 -18.03 -17.69 -12.96
C ALA A 41 -16.80 -18.35 -12.28
N ASP A 42 -16.77 -18.36 -10.94
CA ASP A 42 -15.73 -18.98 -10.08
C ASP A 42 -14.30 -18.41 -10.18
N GLU A 43 -14.03 -17.45 -11.06
CA GLU A 43 -12.77 -16.70 -11.09
C GLU A 43 -12.90 -15.31 -10.43
N PRO A 44 -11.90 -14.86 -9.65
CA PRO A 44 -11.87 -13.51 -9.09
C PRO A 44 -11.89 -12.46 -10.22
N VAL A 45 -12.77 -11.48 -10.10
CA VAL A 45 -12.89 -10.39 -11.07
C VAL A 45 -11.64 -9.49 -11.02
N PRO A 46 -11.04 -9.12 -12.17
CA PRO A 46 -9.82 -8.31 -12.19
C PRO A 46 -10.00 -6.91 -11.57
N PRO A 47 -8.92 -6.31 -11.05
CA PRO A 47 -8.94 -5.02 -10.37
C PRO A 47 -9.66 -3.91 -11.14
N ARG A 48 -9.57 -3.90 -12.47
CA ARG A 48 -10.28 -2.97 -13.35
C ARG A 48 -11.78 -2.84 -13.05
N ILE A 49 -12.43 -3.95 -12.69
CA ILE A 49 -13.88 -4.03 -12.52
C ILE A 49 -14.24 -4.00 -11.02
N ASP A 50 -13.42 -4.61 -10.16
CA ASP A 50 -13.64 -4.60 -8.70
C ASP A 50 -12.52 -3.84 -7.95
N SER A 51 -12.90 -2.71 -7.34
CA SER A 51 -12.03 -1.91 -6.48
C SER A 51 -11.52 -2.65 -5.24
N ASN A 52 -12.21 -3.71 -4.82
CA ASN A 52 -11.87 -4.51 -3.65
C ASN A 52 -10.75 -5.52 -3.96
N ALA A 53 -10.57 -5.91 -5.22
CA ALA A 53 -9.50 -6.83 -5.62
C ALA A 53 -8.11 -6.25 -5.31
N PRO A 54 -7.14 -7.05 -4.84
CA PRO A 54 -5.77 -6.60 -4.59
C PRO A 54 -5.06 -6.25 -5.91
N ASP A 55 -4.20 -5.23 -5.87
CA ASP A 55 -3.38 -4.80 -7.00
C ASP A 55 -1.94 -4.55 -6.54
N TYR A 56 -0.99 -4.64 -7.48
CA TYR A 56 0.41 -4.31 -7.23
C TYR A 56 0.82 -2.94 -7.71
N TYR A 57 0.03 -2.36 -8.63
CA TYR A 57 0.34 -1.07 -9.19
C TYR A 57 0.42 0.01 -8.12
N ILE A 58 -0.58 0.13 -7.24
CA ILE A 58 -0.61 1.15 -6.19
C ILE A 58 0.51 0.92 -5.16
N PRO A 59 0.70 -0.30 -4.58
CA PRO A 59 1.83 -0.59 -3.70
C PRO A 59 3.19 -0.21 -4.27
N LEU A 60 3.46 -0.60 -5.53
CA LEU A 60 4.75 -0.32 -6.19
C LEU A 60 4.92 1.18 -6.45
N MET A 61 3.92 1.81 -7.06
CA MET A 61 4.00 3.23 -7.40
C MET A 61 4.09 4.10 -6.15
N SER A 62 3.31 3.80 -5.11
CA SER A 62 3.38 4.55 -3.85
C SER A 62 4.70 4.36 -3.11
N ALA A 63 5.34 3.19 -3.16
CA ALA A 63 6.68 3.02 -2.60
C ALA A 63 7.72 3.91 -3.30
N ILE A 64 7.70 3.97 -4.64
CA ILE A 64 8.58 4.83 -5.43
C ILE A 64 8.29 6.31 -5.13
N THR A 65 7.02 6.70 -5.16
CA THR A 65 6.60 8.07 -4.87
C THR A 65 6.98 8.49 -3.45
N TYR A 66 6.86 7.61 -2.46
CA TYR A 66 7.30 7.90 -1.09
C TYR A 66 8.79 8.27 -1.03
N VAL A 67 9.66 7.49 -1.69
CA VAL A 67 11.10 7.78 -1.74
C VAL A 67 11.36 9.12 -2.44
N LEU A 68 10.67 9.39 -3.56
CA LEU A 68 10.80 10.66 -4.29
C LEU A 68 10.35 11.87 -3.46
N VAL A 69 9.21 11.77 -2.77
CA VAL A 69 8.70 12.84 -1.90
C VAL A 69 9.61 13.05 -0.70
N ALA A 70 10.15 11.98 -0.11
CA ALA A 70 11.16 12.10 0.95
C ALA A 70 12.41 12.85 0.46
N GLY A 71 12.90 12.52 -0.73
CA GLY A 71 13.99 13.25 -1.38
C GLY A 71 13.66 14.72 -1.63
N LEU A 72 12.45 15.02 -2.11
CA LEU A 72 11.99 16.39 -2.34
C LEU A 72 11.95 17.20 -1.04
N VAL A 73 11.38 16.64 0.03
CA VAL A 73 11.32 17.30 1.36
C VAL A 73 12.73 17.55 1.90
N LEU A 74 13.65 16.62 1.76
CA LEU A 74 15.06 16.80 2.15
C LEU A 74 15.75 17.88 1.31
N GLY A 75 15.50 17.90 0.00
CA GLY A 75 16.04 18.89 -0.94
C GLY A 75 15.61 20.32 -0.59
N MET A 76 14.31 20.50 -0.34
CA MET A 76 13.78 21.82 0.02
C MET A 76 14.28 22.32 1.38
N LYS A 77 14.67 21.42 2.28
CA LYS A 77 15.28 21.76 3.57
C LYS A 77 16.80 21.91 3.51
N ASN A 78 17.40 21.90 2.32
CA ASN A 78 18.86 21.93 2.11
C ASN A 78 19.62 20.82 2.87
N LYS A 79 18.97 19.68 3.09
CA LYS A 79 19.53 18.51 3.80
C LYS A 79 19.73 17.32 2.88
N PHE A 80 19.47 17.48 1.58
CA PHE A 80 19.57 16.37 0.65
C PHE A 80 20.99 15.87 0.52
N THR A 81 21.17 14.59 0.82
CA THR A 81 22.33 13.82 0.40
C THR A 81 21.84 12.50 -0.23
N PRO A 82 22.51 12.00 -1.28
CA PRO A 82 22.10 10.76 -1.93
C PRO A 82 22.11 9.56 -0.97
N GLU A 83 22.96 9.60 0.06
CA GLU A 83 23.03 8.57 1.11
C GLU A 83 21.75 8.53 1.96
N GLN A 84 21.18 9.69 2.30
CA GLN A 84 19.91 9.74 3.06
C GLN A 84 18.73 9.21 2.25
N LEU A 85 18.68 9.53 0.95
CA LEU A 85 17.67 9.00 0.06
C LEU A 85 17.76 7.47 -0.05
N GLY A 86 18.99 6.96 -0.24
CA GLY A 86 19.27 5.53 -0.26
C GLY A 86 18.92 4.85 1.06
N MET A 87 19.15 5.51 2.20
CA MET A 87 18.79 5.00 3.52
C MET A 87 17.28 4.91 3.71
N HIS A 88 16.50 5.91 3.28
CA HIS A 88 15.04 5.86 3.33
C HIS A 88 14.47 4.75 2.43
N ALA A 89 15.00 4.59 1.21
CA ALA A 89 14.59 3.53 0.30
C ALA A 89 14.93 2.13 0.86
N THR A 90 16.16 1.94 1.33
CA THR A 90 16.62 0.66 1.88
C THR A 90 15.86 0.31 3.17
N SER A 91 15.65 1.27 4.06
CA SER A 91 14.87 1.06 5.29
C SER A 91 13.43 0.65 4.98
N ALA A 92 12.78 1.29 4.01
CA ALA A 92 11.44 0.92 3.58
C ALA A 92 11.37 -0.52 3.04
N LEU A 93 12.34 -0.92 2.21
CA LEU A 93 12.42 -2.29 1.69
C LEU A 93 12.66 -3.32 2.80
N VAL A 94 13.60 -3.06 3.71
CA VAL A 94 13.90 -3.96 4.83
C VAL A 94 12.68 -4.14 5.72
N TRP A 95 11.99 -3.05 6.08
CA TRP A 95 10.77 -3.14 6.88
C TRP A 95 9.65 -3.91 6.17
N ASN A 96 9.52 -3.76 4.85
CA ASN A 96 8.53 -4.51 4.07
C ASN A 96 8.83 -6.02 4.08
N ILE A 97 10.09 -6.41 3.90
CA ILE A 97 10.52 -7.82 3.96
C ILE A 97 10.26 -8.41 5.34
N ILE A 98 10.60 -7.68 6.41
CA ILE A 98 10.38 -8.12 7.79
C ILE A 98 8.87 -8.32 8.04
N GLU A 99 8.04 -7.36 7.64
CA GLU A 99 6.58 -7.41 7.81
C GLU A 99 5.95 -8.63 7.10
N ILE A 100 6.32 -8.86 5.84
CA ILE A 100 5.85 -10.03 5.08
C ILE A 100 6.31 -11.33 5.75
N SER A 101 7.56 -11.37 6.23
CA SER A 101 8.11 -12.55 6.90
C SER A 101 7.36 -12.88 8.19
N ILE A 102 7.04 -11.84 8.99
CA ILE A 102 6.24 -11.99 10.22
C ILE A 102 4.85 -12.50 9.88
N LEU A 103 4.16 -11.93 8.87
CA LEU A 103 2.82 -12.36 8.47
C LEU A 103 2.80 -13.81 7.99
N CYS A 104 3.78 -14.21 7.18
CA CYS A 104 3.95 -15.59 6.74
C CYS A 104 4.15 -16.53 7.93
N LEU A 105 4.99 -16.14 8.90
CA LEU A 105 5.24 -16.91 10.11
C LEU A 105 3.97 -17.02 10.97
N THR A 106 3.21 -15.93 11.12
CA THR A 106 1.94 -15.93 11.86
C THR A 106 0.93 -16.89 11.23
N PHE A 107 0.75 -16.85 9.91
CA PHE A 107 -0.16 -17.79 9.22
C PHE A 107 0.29 -19.24 9.34
N TYR A 108 1.60 -19.48 9.30
CA TYR A 108 2.17 -20.79 9.50
C TYR A 108 1.90 -21.33 10.92
N ILE A 109 2.18 -20.53 11.95
CA ILE A 109 1.97 -20.91 13.36
C ILE A 109 0.49 -21.13 13.67
N LEU A 110 -0.39 -20.24 13.17
CA LEU A 110 -1.83 -20.31 13.42
C LEU A 110 -2.55 -21.33 12.52
N ASN A 111 -1.84 -22.04 11.64
CA ASN A 111 -2.38 -23.01 10.68
C ASN A 111 -3.58 -22.48 9.87
N ILE A 112 -3.55 -21.19 9.54
CA ILE A 112 -4.64 -20.58 8.77
C ILE A 112 -4.47 -21.01 7.32
N ARG A 113 -5.37 -21.89 6.85
CA ARG A 113 -5.48 -22.26 5.43
C ARG A 113 -6.17 -21.14 4.65
N SER A 114 -5.47 -20.01 4.50
CA SER A 114 -5.96 -18.91 3.69
C SER A 114 -5.82 -19.23 2.20
N LYS A 115 -6.85 -18.88 1.41
CA LYS A 115 -6.75 -18.86 -0.07
C LYS A 115 -5.88 -17.71 -0.58
N LEU A 116 -5.47 -16.81 0.31
CA LEU A 116 -4.61 -15.66 0.02
C LEU A 116 -3.24 -16.17 -0.42
N ARG A 117 -2.86 -15.80 -1.64
CA ARG A 117 -1.53 -16.12 -2.15
C ARG A 117 -0.53 -15.24 -1.39
N THR A 118 0.72 -15.69 -1.24
CA THR A 118 1.83 -14.85 -0.73
C THR A 118 1.92 -13.51 -1.49
N LEU A 119 1.46 -13.53 -2.74
CA LEU A 119 1.29 -12.37 -3.56
C LEU A 119 0.33 -11.31 -2.96
N ASP A 120 -0.84 -11.70 -2.48
CA ASP A 120 -1.82 -10.76 -1.91
C ASP A 120 -1.26 -10.07 -0.65
N LEU A 121 -0.47 -10.78 0.16
CA LEU A 121 0.20 -10.22 1.33
C LEU A 121 1.11 -9.04 0.98
N ILE A 122 1.92 -9.19 -0.08
CA ILE A 122 2.81 -8.14 -0.56
C ILE A 122 2.00 -6.90 -0.96
N ALA A 123 0.87 -7.10 -1.65
CA ALA A 123 0.00 -6.01 -2.05
C ALA A 123 -0.57 -5.27 -0.83
N PHE A 124 -1.06 -6.02 0.16
CA PHE A 124 -1.64 -5.44 1.38
C PHE A 124 -0.62 -4.66 2.21
N CYS A 125 0.58 -5.21 2.41
CA CYS A 125 1.66 -4.53 3.15
C CYS A 125 2.09 -3.23 2.46
N GLY A 126 2.04 -3.18 1.13
CA GLY A 126 2.50 -2.02 0.37
C GLY A 126 1.49 -0.86 0.31
N TYR A 127 0.21 -1.05 0.63
CA TYR A 127 -0.75 0.07 0.66
C TYR A 127 -0.40 1.14 1.72
N LYS A 128 0.42 0.81 2.72
CA LYS A 128 0.85 1.76 3.75
C LYS A 128 1.57 2.99 3.18
N TYR A 129 2.28 2.82 2.07
CA TYR A 129 3.04 3.93 1.47
C TYR A 129 2.14 5.06 0.97
N VAL A 130 0.87 4.78 0.60
CA VAL A 130 -0.11 5.81 0.26
C VAL A 130 -0.36 6.73 1.46
N GLY A 131 -0.57 6.16 2.65
CA GLY A 131 -0.73 6.92 3.89
C GLY A 131 0.54 7.68 4.28
N MET A 132 1.71 7.05 4.14
CA MET A 132 3.00 7.68 4.44
C MET A 132 3.28 8.91 3.57
N ILE A 133 2.91 8.88 2.28
CA ILE A 133 3.01 10.04 1.39
C ILE A 133 2.15 11.19 1.92
N VAL A 134 0.90 10.94 2.30
CA VAL A 134 0.00 11.98 2.83
C VAL A 134 0.53 12.57 4.13
N ALA A 135 1.01 11.73 5.04
CA ALA A 135 1.62 12.20 6.29
C ALA A 135 2.85 13.08 6.01
N LEU A 136 3.72 12.66 5.09
CA LEU A 136 4.92 13.41 4.72
C LEU A 136 4.59 14.74 4.03
N LEU A 137 3.59 14.78 3.15
CA LEU A 137 3.12 16.01 2.51
C LEU A 137 2.50 16.97 3.53
N SER A 138 1.76 16.46 4.52
CA SER A 138 1.19 17.30 5.59
C SER A 138 2.28 17.97 6.43
N TYR A 139 3.37 17.25 6.69
CA TYR A 139 4.56 17.79 7.34
C TYR A 139 5.24 18.84 6.48
N PHE A 140 5.38 18.57 5.18
CA PHE A 140 6.00 19.50 4.25
C PHE A 140 5.24 20.84 4.15
N ILE A 141 3.90 20.82 4.16
CA ILE A 141 3.09 22.05 4.05
C ILE A 141 3.10 22.86 5.35
N THR A 142 3.05 22.17 6.50
CA THR A 142 2.81 22.86 7.80
C THR A 142 4.08 23.05 8.61
N ASP A 143 5.17 22.36 8.27
CA ASP A 143 6.42 22.24 9.03
C ASP A 143 6.28 21.82 10.50
N SER A 144 5.06 21.46 10.92
CA SER A 144 4.70 21.11 12.28
C SER A 144 4.79 19.61 12.49
N LEU A 145 5.62 19.22 13.46
CA LEU A 145 5.73 17.82 13.89
C LEU A 145 4.43 17.30 14.50
N PHE A 146 3.62 18.18 15.09
CA PHE A 146 2.31 17.81 15.62
C PHE A 146 1.37 17.36 14.50
N VAL A 147 1.29 18.14 13.42
CA VAL A 147 0.47 17.79 12.25
C VAL A 147 0.93 16.50 11.60
N TYR A 148 2.24 16.30 11.46
CA TYR A 148 2.81 15.04 10.99
C TYR A 148 2.34 13.83 11.83
N ARG A 149 2.42 13.94 13.16
CA ARG A 149 2.02 12.86 14.08
C ARG A 149 0.51 12.59 14.02
N CYS A 150 -0.31 13.63 13.97
CA CYS A 150 -1.76 13.50 13.80
C CYS A 150 -2.12 12.85 12.46
N ALA A 151 -1.47 13.26 11.37
CA ALA A 151 -1.67 12.67 10.05
C ALA A 151 -1.22 11.19 10.03
N LEU A 152 -0.09 10.86 10.66
CA LEU A 152 0.40 9.49 10.79
C LEU A 152 -0.62 8.63 11.56
N LEU A 153 -1.13 9.11 12.69
CA LEU A 153 -2.15 8.40 13.47
C LEU A 153 -3.43 8.20 12.67
N TYR A 154 -3.88 9.22 11.93
CA TYR A 154 -5.04 9.11 11.05
C TYR A 154 -4.86 8.04 9.96
N VAL A 155 -3.75 8.10 9.20
CA VAL A 155 -3.53 7.14 8.10
C VAL A 155 -3.31 5.72 8.61
N SER A 156 -2.73 5.54 9.81
CA SER A 156 -2.63 4.23 10.45
C SER A 156 -4.00 3.66 10.78
N ILE A 157 -4.90 4.45 11.39
CA ILE A 157 -6.27 4.01 11.71
C ILE A 157 -7.04 3.70 10.42
N ALA A 158 -6.94 4.57 9.41
CA ALA A 158 -7.57 4.35 8.12
C ALA A 158 -7.07 3.04 7.48
N LEU A 159 -5.76 2.84 7.39
CA LEU A 159 -5.19 1.62 6.81
C LEU A 159 -5.62 0.37 7.58
N SER A 160 -5.59 0.39 8.92
CA SER A 160 -6.05 -0.73 9.73
C SER A 160 -7.51 -1.07 9.45
N TYR A 161 -8.39 -0.07 9.38
CA TYR A 161 -9.80 -0.29 9.04
C TYR A 161 -9.95 -0.86 7.62
N PHE A 162 -9.24 -0.30 6.65
CA PHE A 162 -9.24 -0.79 5.26
C PHE A 162 -8.79 -2.24 5.12
N LEU A 163 -7.78 -2.67 5.89
CA LEU A 163 -7.27 -4.03 5.86
C LEU A 163 -8.19 -5.01 6.59
N VAL A 164 -8.78 -4.62 7.73
CA VAL A 164 -9.69 -5.48 8.51
C VAL A 164 -11.02 -5.69 7.81
N CYS A 165 -11.52 -4.70 7.08
CA CYS A 165 -12.78 -4.82 6.37
C CYS A 165 -12.68 -5.67 5.09
N LYS A 166 -11.50 -6.16 4.70
CA LYS A 166 -11.28 -6.97 3.49
C LYS A 166 -11.22 -8.48 3.74
#